data_AF-A0A963RNU7-F1
#
_entry.id   AF-A0A963RNU7-F1
#
_cell.length_a   1.000
_cell.length_b   1.000
_cell.length_c   1.000
_cell.angle_alpha   90.00
_cell.angle_beta   90.00
_cell.angle_gamma   90.00
#
_symmetry.space_group_name_H-M   'P 1'
#
loop_
_entity.id
_entity.type
_entity.pdbx_description
1 polymer ?
#
loop_
_entity_poly.entity_id
_entity_poly.type
_entity_poly.pdbx_seq_one_letter_code
_entity_poly.pdbx_strand_id
1 'polypeptide(L)'
;AGVAFADALPAGLGANDLCIDALLGIGAARAPAGRMAEWLRALRSSPAKVLAVDVPTGLDADTGVLQQPEDAPHSIASCGRHDWAAGSKHAESGRLHTLTLLALKPGLFTAQGRDACGKLWFDDLGVTPAEPPAAWLNVPGPLAPRPHASHKGSWGDVAVIGGECDATHGVAMAGAALLAASAALHGGAGRVYVSLLGDGGPMLDASQPELMFRRFDALELGGMTAVCGCGGGSAVRGMLPAVLAQAPRLVLDADALNAVAQDGDLQQALARRATRGQVTVLTPHPLEAARLLGRSAGEVQADRLAAAQALATRWQCVAVLKGSGSVIASPHEPPHINPTGNARLGTPGTGDVLAGVVGARLAAGCPAFEAACRAVWEHGALADTWNGGEALTAGALARRLGG
;
A
#
# COMPACT_ATOMS: atom_id res chain seq x y z
N ALA A 1 -5.25 43.86 -14.12
CA ALA A 1 -3.81 43.62 -13.85
C ALA A 1 -2.97 43.48 -15.13
N GLY A 2 -3.30 44.16 -16.25
CA GLY A 2 -2.47 44.09 -17.48
C GLY A 2 -2.35 42.70 -18.12
N VAL A 3 -3.26 41.77 -17.79
CA VAL A 3 -3.25 40.41 -18.34
C VAL A 3 -3.90 40.45 -19.72
N ALA A 4 -3.16 40.05 -20.74
CA ALA A 4 -3.69 39.89 -22.09
C ALA A 4 -4.55 38.61 -22.14
N PHE A 5 -5.79 38.75 -22.60
CA PHE A 5 -6.63 37.60 -22.91
C PHE A 5 -6.30 37.12 -24.32
N ALA A 6 -6.16 35.80 -24.47
CA ALA A 6 -5.91 35.16 -25.75
C ALA A 6 -7.06 34.20 -26.07
N ASP A 7 -7.44 34.15 -27.35
CA ASP A 7 -8.45 33.20 -27.85
C ASP A 7 -7.84 31.93 -28.47
N ALA A 8 -6.51 31.91 -28.63
CA ALA A 8 -5.73 30.79 -29.13
C ALA A 8 -4.62 30.41 -28.14
N LEU A 9 -4.20 29.15 -28.20
CA LEU A 9 -3.06 28.65 -27.44
C LEU A 9 -1.76 29.38 -27.84
N PRO A 10 -0.90 29.76 -26.87
CA PRO A 10 0.43 30.24 -27.18
C PRO A 10 1.22 29.18 -27.97
N ALA A 11 1.79 29.57 -29.10
CA ALA A 11 2.66 28.70 -29.87
C ALA A 11 4.05 28.64 -29.24
N GLY A 12 4.72 27.48 -29.29
CA GLY A 12 6.13 27.37 -28.95
C GLY A 12 6.46 27.33 -27.45
N LEU A 13 5.52 26.91 -26.59
CA LEU A 13 5.77 26.69 -25.15
C LEU A 13 6.99 25.79 -24.95
N GLY A 14 8.07 26.35 -24.42
CA GLY A 14 9.35 25.70 -24.19
C GLY A 14 9.65 25.47 -22.71
N ALA A 15 10.79 24.83 -22.41
CA ALA A 15 11.17 24.44 -21.04
C ALA A 15 11.38 25.61 -20.05
N ASN A 16 11.51 26.84 -20.58
CA ASN A 16 11.67 28.06 -19.78
C ASN A 16 10.33 28.75 -19.47
N ASP A 17 9.23 28.28 -20.05
CA ASP A 17 7.91 28.84 -19.80
C ASP A 17 7.26 28.20 -18.56
N LEU A 18 6.39 28.99 -17.91
CA LEU A 18 5.55 28.55 -16.81
C LEU A 18 4.08 28.69 -17.20
N CYS A 19 3.39 27.57 -17.20
CA CYS A 19 1.96 27.48 -17.42
C CYS A 19 1.26 27.29 -16.07
N ILE A 20 0.23 28.08 -15.80
CA ILE A 20 -0.55 27.98 -14.56
C ILE A 20 -1.91 27.35 -14.90
N ASP A 21 -2.14 26.14 -14.40
CA ASP A 21 -3.44 25.49 -14.45
C ASP A 21 -4.27 25.93 -13.23
N ALA A 22 -5.14 26.91 -13.46
CA ALA A 22 -6.13 27.39 -12.49
C ALA A 22 -7.54 27.35 -13.10
N LEU A 23 -7.82 26.33 -13.92
CA LEU A 23 -9.05 26.23 -14.70
C LEU A 23 -10.19 25.64 -13.87
N LEU A 24 -9.95 24.52 -13.18
CA LEU A 24 -10.91 23.84 -12.33
C LEU A 24 -10.25 23.39 -11.02
N GLY A 25 -10.95 23.55 -9.90
CA GLY A 25 -10.55 23.06 -8.57
C GLY A 25 -11.54 22.03 -8.00
N ILE A 26 -11.62 21.94 -6.67
CA ILE A 26 -12.49 20.97 -5.96
C ILE A 26 -13.99 21.03 -6.29
N GLY A 27 -14.49 22.15 -6.85
CA GLY A 27 -15.90 22.31 -7.23
C GLY A 27 -16.27 21.67 -8.57
N ALA A 28 -15.33 21.03 -9.27
CA ALA A 28 -15.54 20.53 -10.61
C ALA A 28 -16.30 19.19 -10.64
N ALA A 29 -17.58 19.24 -11.02
CA ALA A 29 -18.41 18.04 -11.17
C ALA A 29 -18.36 17.39 -12.56
N ARG A 30 -17.64 17.99 -13.53
CA ARG A 30 -17.62 17.54 -14.93
C ARG A 30 -16.22 17.56 -15.51
N ALA A 31 -15.97 16.60 -16.40
CA ALA A 31 -14.76 16.52 -17.20
C ALA A 31 -14.50 17.83 -17.98
N PRO A 32 -13.24 18.26 -18.11
CA PRO A 32 -12.91 19.33 -19.04
C PRO A 32 -13.32 18.96 -20.46
N ALA A 33 -13.91 19.91 -21.17
CA ALA A 33 -14.46 19.71 -22.52
C ALA A 33 -14.18 20.91 -23.42
N GLY A 34 -14.31 20.70 -24.74
CA GLY A 34 -14.08 21.72 -25.77
C GLY A 34 -12.71 22.38 -25.64
N ARG A 35 -12.71 23.72 -25.72
CA ARG A 35 -11.49 24.55 -25.66
C ARG A 35 -10.63 24.26 -24.43
N MET A 36 -11.25 24.00 -23.28
CA MET A 36 -10.52 23.70 -22.04
C MET A 36 -9.71 22.40 -22.14
N ALA A 37 -10.34 21.33 -22.62
CA ALA A 37 -9.65 20.04 -22.81
C ALA A 37 -8.54 20.13 -23.86
N GLU A 38 -8.76 20.88 -24.95
CA GLU A 38 -7.73 21.12 -25.96
C GLU A 38 -6.52 21.85 -25.38
N TRP A 39 -6.76 22.86 -24.54
CA TRP A 39 -5.69 23.64 -23.91
C TRP A 39 -4.93 22.81 -22.87
N LEU A 40 -5.62 22.03 -22.06
CA LEU A 40 -4.99 21.10 -21.13
C LEU A 40 -4.10 20.08 -21.85
N ARG A 41 -4.58 19.50 -22.95
CA ARG A 41 -3.78 18.58 -23.77
C ARG A 41 -2.53 19.24 -24.32
N ALA A 42 -2.61 20.47 -24.82
CA ALA A 42 -1.46 21.22 -25.30
C ALA A 42 -0.46 21.58 -24.18
N LEU A 43 -0.97 21.99 -23.01
CA LEU A 43 -0.13 22.27 -21.82
C LEU A 43 0.60 21.00 -21.35
N ARG A 44 -0.10 19.87 -21.31
CA ARG A 44 0.44 18.57 -20.90
C ARG A 44 1.44 18.01 -21.91
N SER A 45 1.29 18.27 -23.21
CA SER A 45 2.25 17.83 -24.23
C SER A 45 3.42 18.78 -24.43
N SER A 46 3.36 20.01 -23.89
CA SER A 46 4.47 20.98 -24.00
C SER A 46 5.65 20.69 -23.06
N PRO A 47 6.87 21.10 -23.43
CA PRO A 47 8.03 21.13 -22.53
C PRO A 47 7.93 22.09 -21.33
N ALA A 48 6.96 23.01 -21.32
CA ALA A 48 6.83 24.05 -20.28
C ALA A 48 6.50 23.48 -18.90
N LYS A 49 7.00 24.14 -17.85
CA LYS A 49 6.62 23.79 -16.48
C LYS A 49 5.15 24.09 -16.26
N VAL A 50 4.44 23.20 -15.58
CA VAL A 50 3.02 23.37 -15.27
C VAL A 50 2.86 23.45 -13.75
N LEU A 51 2.23 24.52 -13.28
CA LEU A 51 1.81 24.70 -11.90
C LEU A 51 0.28 24.62 -11.83
N ALA A 52 -0.25 23.52 -11.29
CA ALA A 52 -1.66 23.42 -10.94
C ALA A 52 -1.94 24.16 -9.63
N VAL A 53 -3.02 24.93 -9.61
CA VAL A 53 -3.52 25.59 -8.40
C VAL A 53 -4.61 24.70 -7.81
N ASP A 54 -4.43 24.37 -6.53
CA ASP A 54 -5.26 23.50 -5.71
C ASP A 54 -5.20 22.00 -6.03
N VAL A 55 -5.62 21.62 -7.24
CA VAL A 55 -5.59 20.26 -7.80
C VAL A 55 -5.42 20.37 -9.33
N PRO A 56 -4.71 19.43 -10.00
CA PRO A 56 -4.67 19.39 -11.46
C PRO A 56 -6.08 19.32 -12.06
N THR A 57 -6.37 20.16 -13.06
CA THR A 57 -7.71 20.20 -13.67
C THR A 57 -8.09 18.83 -14.24
N GLY A 58 -9.28 18.35 -13.88
CA GLY A 58 -9.82 17.04 -14.30
C GLY A 58 -9.45 15.88 -13.37
N LEU A 59 -8.67 16.13 -12.33
CA LEU A 59 -8.45 15.20 -11.23
C LEU A 59 -9.55 15.35 -10.18
N ASP A 60 -10.18 14.25 -9.81
CA ASP A 60 -11.07 14.21 -8.67
C ASP A 60 -10.26 14.34 -7.37
N ALA A 61 -10.61 15.36 -6.57
CA ALA A 61 -9.88 15.74 -5.36
C ALA A 61 -9.95 14.70 -4.23
N ASP A 62 -10.99 13.87 -4.20
CA ASP A 62 -11.22 12.92 -3.12
C ASP A 62 -10.67 11.53 -3.48
N THR A 63 -10.71 11.17 -4.76
CA THR A 63 -10.42 9.80 -5.21
C THR A 63 -9.10 9.70 -5.98
N GLY A 64 -8.65 10.80 -6.60
CA GLY A 64 -7.46 10.84 -7.45
C GLY A 64 -7.67 10.22 -8.82
N VAL A 65 -8.93 9.97 -9.20
CA VAL A 65 -9.31 9.48 -10.52
C VAL A 65 -9.36 10.63 -11.50
N LEU A 66 -8.68 10.48 -12.63
CA LEU A 66 -8.83 11.41 -13.75
C LEU A 66 -10.13 11.12 -14.49
N GLN A 67 -10.91 12.17 -14.74
CA GLN A 67 -12.18 12.09 -15.48
C GLN A 67 -11.99 11.68 -16.96
N GLN A 68 -10.78 11.84 -17.50
CA GLN A 68 -10.32 11.35 -18.79
C GLN A 68 -9.00 10.57 -18.56
N PRO A 69 -9.01 9.24 -18.46
CA PRO A 69 -7.81 8.46 -18.12
C PRO A 69 -6.65 8.62 -19.12
N GLU A 70 -6.95 8.92 -20.39
CA GLU A 70 -5.99 9.24 -21.43
C GLU A 70 -5.16 10.50 -21.14
N ASP A 71 -5.63 11.36 -20.23
CA ASP A 71 -4.92 12.55 -19.79
C ASP A 71 -3.84 12.26 -18.74
N ALA A 72 -3.78 11.03 -18.21
CA ALA A 72 -2.75 10.64 -17.26
C ALA A 72 -1.37 10.75 -17.93
N PRO A 73 -0.37 11.37 -17.28
CA PRO A 73 0.96 11.49 -17.87
C PRO A 73 1.55 10.09 -18.14
N HIS A 74 1.90 9.82 -19.40
CA HIS A 74 2.37 8.50 -19.87
C HIS A 74 3.76 8.08 -19.35
N SER A 75 4.45 8.93 -18.56
CA SER A 75 5.84 8.70 -18.17
C SER A 75 6.10 9.00 -16.69
N ILE A 76 6.28 7.90 -15.94
CA ILE A 76 6.70 7.84 -14.52
C ILE A 76 8.08 8.47 -14.29
N ALA A 77 8.90 8.68 -15.34
CA ALA A 77 10.22 9.30 -15.21
C ALA A 77 10.17 10.78 -14.78
N SER A 78 8.99 11.41 -14.80
CA SER A 78 8.80 12.83 -14.46
C SER A 78 8.32 13.08 -13.03
N CYS A 79 7.98 12.03 -12.27
CA CYS A 79 7.61 12.17 -10.86
C CYS A 79 8.89 12.22 -10.03
N GLY A 80 9.46 13.42 -9.93
CA GLY A 80 10.66 13.69 -9.14
C GLY A 80 10.48 13.19 -7.70
N ARG A 81 11.60 12.79 -7.07
CA ARG A 81 11.64 12.36 -5.67
C ARG A 81 10.85 13.32 -4.79
N HIS A 82 9.81 12.84 -4.11
CA HIS A 82 9.22 13.56 -2.99
C HIS A 82 10.19 13.39 -1.81
N ASP A 83 11.07 14.37 -1.64
CA ASP A 83 11.98 14.48 -0.49
C ASP A 83 11.13 14.81 0.76
N TRP A 84 10.51 13.77 1.35
CA TRP A 84 9.78 13.87 2.62
C TRP A 84 10.74 13.93 3.82
N ALA A 85 12.02 13.63 3.61
CA ALA A 85 13.11 13.83 4.54
C ALA A 85 13.99 15.00 4.06
N ALA A 86 14.32 15.90 4.98
CA ALA A 86 15.09 17.10 4.71
C ALA A 86 16.43 16.82 3.99
N GLY A 87 16.60 17.34 2.77
CA GLY A 87 17.89 17.87 2.32
C GLY A 87 18.66 17.14 1.21
N SER A 88 18.03 16.31 0.37
CA SER A 88 18.75 15.66 -0.73
C SER A 88 18.80 16.54 -1.99
N LYS A 89 20.00 17.05 -2.30
CA LYS A 89 20.23 18.11 -3.30
C LYS A 89 20.14 17.73 -4.78
N HIS A 90 19.77 16.50 -5.15
CA HIS A 90 19.76 16.10 -6.57
C HIS A 90 18.62 15.13 -6.90
N ALA A 91 17.46 15.69 -7.24
CA ALA A 91 16.45 15.02 -8.05
C ALA A 91 16.05 16.00 -9.16
N GLU A 92 16.12 15.58 -10.42
CA GLU A 92 15.56 16.35 -11.54
C GLU A 92 14.13 16.72 -11.18
N SER A 93 13.89 18.02 -10.97
CA SER A 93 12.59 18.54 -10.60
C SER A 93 11.66 18.30 -11.79
N GLY A 94 10.69 17.41 -11.62
CA GLY A 94 9.65 17.13 -12.59
C GLY A 94 9.01 18.43 -13.09
N ARG A 95 8.53 18.40 -14.35
CA ARG A 95 7.87 19.54 -15.02
C ARG A 95 6.55 19.94 -14.35
N LEU A 96 5.92 19.00 -13.64
CA LEU A 96 4.62 19.15 -13.02
C LEU A 96 4.77 19.56 -11.55
N HIS A 97 4.01 20.59 -11.16
CA HIS A 97 3.90 21.09 -9.80
C HIS A 97 2.44 21.30 -9.46
N THR A 98 2.08 21.11 -8.19
CA THR A 98 0.75 21.49 -7.68
C THR A 98 0.91 22.26 -6.38
N LEU A 99 0.32 23.45 -6.30
CA LEU A 99 0.17 24.20 -5.05
C LEU A 99 -1.23 23.94 -4.49
N THR A 100 -1.33 23.07 -3.49
CA THR A 100 -2.60 22.76 -2.83
C THR A 100 -2.83 23.64 -1.61
N LEU A 101 -4.05 24.17 -1.48
CA LEU A 101 -4.39 25.21 -0.52
C LEU A 101 -5.35 24.70 0.56
N LEU A 102 -5.34 25.25 1.77
CA LEU A 102 -6.21 24.90 2.91
C LEU A 102 -5.97 23.51 3.51
N ALA A 103 -6.01 22.47 2.69
CA ALA A 103 -5.80 21.08 3.09
C ALA A 103 -5.18 20.28 1.95
N LEU A 104 -4.51 19.20 2.32
CA LEU A 104 -4.10 18.16 1.38
C LEU A 104 -5.33 17.39 0.89
N LYS A 105 -5.49 17.28 -0.43
CA LYS A 105 -6.58 16.53 -1.05
C LYS A 105 -6.19 15.06 -1.17
N PRO A 106 -7.01 14.11 -0.69
CA PRO A 106 -6.68 12.68 -0.77
C PRO A 106 -6.33 12.22 -2.19
N GLY A 107 -7.04 12.75 -3.18
CA GLY A 107 -6.85 12.45 -4.59
C GLY A 107 -5.47 12.80 -5.13
N LEU A 108 -4.70 13.68 -4.48
CA LEU A 108 -3.31 13.94 -4.86
C LEU A 108 -2.36 12.78 -4.50
N PHE A 109 -2.81 11.87 -3.64
CA PHE A 109 -2.00 10.79 -3.09
C PHE A 109 -2.48 9.40 -3.49
N THR A 110 -3.57 9.29 -4.26
CA THR A 110 -4.16 8.03 -4.71
C THR A 110 -4.27 7.97 -6.23
N ALA A 111 -4.42 6.75 -6.76
CA ALA A 111 -4.71 6.50 -8.17
C ALA A 111 -3.78 7.27 -9.13
N GLN A 112 -4.33 7.99 -10.12
CA GLN A 112 -3.57 8.79 -11.09
C GLN A 112 -3.07 10.12 -10.51
N GLY A 113 -3.61 10.58 -9.38
CA GLY A 113 -3.23 11.86 -8.81
C GLY A 113 -1.77 11.94 -8.38
N ARG A 114 -1.17 10.82 -7.94
CA ARG A 114 0.29 10.75 -7.66
C ARG A 114 1.14 11.08 -8.88
N ASP A 115 0.70 10.67 -10.07
CA ASP A 115 1.40 10.95 -11.31
C ASP A 115 1.03 12.35 -11.86
N ALA A 116 -0.23 12.76 -11.70
CA ALA A 116 -0.74 14.02 -12.24
C ALA A 116 -0.24 15.25 -11.47
N CYS A 117 0.00 15.15 -10.17
CA CYS A 117 0.29 16.30 -9.31
C CYS A 117 1.76 16.73 -9.32
N GLY A 118 2.68 15.84 -9.70
CA GLY A 118 4.12 16.08 -9.68
C GLY A 118 4.62 16.51 -8.29
N LYS A 119 5.42 17.58 -8.24
CA LYS A 119 5.91 18.12 -6.97
C LYS A 119 4.80 18.92 -6.27
N LEU A 120 4.37 18.40 -5.12
CA LEU A 120 3.37 19.03 -4.26
C LEU A 120 3.96 20.13 -3.38
N TRP A 121 3.25 21.24 -3.31
CA TRP A 121 3.44 22.34 -2.36
C TRP A 121 2.14 22.48 -1.57
N PHE A 122 2.23 22.70 -0.27
CA PHE A 122 1.06 22.84 0.60
C PHE A 122 1.13 24.18 1.33
N ASP A 123 0.01 24.91 1.31
CA ASP A 123 -0.20 26.14 2.08
C ASP A 123 -1.55 26.03 2.78
N ASP A 124 -1.55 26.01 4.12
CA ASP A 124 -2.78 25.94 4.93
C ASP A 124 -3.53 27.28 4.97
N LEU A 125 -2.97 28.33 4.35
CA LEU A 125 -3.47 29.70 4.36
C LEU A 125 -3.69 30.28 5.77
N GLY A 126 -3.06 29.68 6.79
CA GLY A 126 -3.28 30.01 8.20
C GLY A 126 -4.70 29.69 8.68
N VAL A 127 -5.45 28.81 7.99
CA VAL A 127 -6.82 28.45 8.34
C VAL A 127 -6.82 27.21 9.24
N THR A 128 -7.55 27.29 10.35
CA THR A 128 -7.78 26.11 11.21
C THR A 128 -8.90 25.25 10.61
N PRO A 129 -8.70 23.93 10.42
CA PRO A 129 -9.75 23.05 9.90
C PRO A 129 -10.99 23.06 10.81
N ALA A 130 -12.17 23.24 10.21
CA ALA A 130 -13.45 23.20 10.93
C ALA A 130 -14.04 21.78 11.06
N GLU A 131 -13.56 20.85 10.24
CA GLU A 131 -14.08 19.49 10.12
C GLU A 131 -12.96 18.47 10.33
N PRO A 132 -13.28 17.26 10.83
CA PRO A 132 -12.30 16.18 10.90
C PRO A 132 -11.80 15.80 9.49
N PRO A 133 -10.52 15.42 9.35
CA PRO A 133 -9.99 15.07 8.04
C PRO A 133 -10.60 13.76 7.52
N ALA A 134 -10.82 13.69 6.21
CA ALA A 134 -11.24 12.46 5.54
C ALA A 134 -10.16 11.37 5.59
N ALA A 135 -8.88 11.77 5.64
CA ALA A 135 -7.74 10.88 5.78
C ALA A 135 -6.52 11.64 6.32
N TRP A 136 -5.56 10.89 6.88
CA TRP A 136 -4.24 11.41 7.22
C TRP A 136 -3.17 10.92 6.25
N LEU A 137 -2.11 11.71 6.05
CA LEU A 137 -0.90 11.17 5.44
C LEU A 137 -0.19 10.24 6.42
N ASN A 138 0.17 9.05 5.94
CA ASN A 138 0.88 8.07 6.73
C ASN A 138 2.36 8.45 6.89
N VAL A 139 2.70 9.06 8.02
CA VAL A 139 4.08 9.39 8.39
C VAL A 139 4.34 8.86 9.81
N PRO A 140 4.64 7.56 9.96
CA PRO A 140 4.86 6.98 11.27
C PRO A 140 6.10 7.61 11.94
N GLY A 141 6.04 7.79 13.26
CA GLY A 141 7.16 8.31 14.04
C GLY A 141 8.40 7.39 14.01
N PRO A 142 9.52 7.79 14.63
CA PRO A 142 10.72 6.96 14.70
C PRO A 142 10.45 5.62 15.41
N LEU A 143 11.24 4.59 15.09
CA LEU A 143 11.23 3.33 15.82
C LEU A 143 11.81 3.54 17.23
N ALA A 144 11.13 2.98 18.24
CA ALA A 144 11.70 2.92 19.58
C ALA A 144 12.96 2.03 19.55
N PRO A 145 14.07 2.45 20.21
CA PRO A 145 15.26 1.63 20.29
C PRO A 145 14.97 0.33 21.07
N ARG A 146 15.62 -0.76 20.66
CA ARG A 146 15.47 -2.06 21.33
C ARG A 146 16.20 -2.05 22.67
N PRO A 147 15.54 -2.42 23.81
CA PRO A 147 16.23 -2.54 25.09
C PRO A 147 17.34 -3.59 25.03
N HIS A 148 18.50 -3.31 25.64
CA HIS A 148 19.62 -4.26 25.69
C HIS A 148 19.26 -5.58 26.39
N ALA A 149 18.43 -5.53 27.43
CA ALA A 149 17.95 -6.70 28.16
C ALA A 149 16.75 -7.37 27.46
N SER A 150 16.92 -7.72 26.18
CA SER A 150 15.90 -8.40 25.36
C SER A 150 16.40 -9.78 24.93
N HIS A 151 15.47 -10.71 24.68
CA HIS A 151 15.75 -12.04 24.12
C HIS A 151 14.83 -12.34 22.94
N LYS A 152 15.02 -13.47 22.25
CA LYS A 152 14.17 -13.87 21.11
C LYS A 152 12.67 -13.83 21.41
N GLY A 153 12.24 -14.26 22.60
CA GLY A 153 10.83 -14.16 23.01
C GLY A 153 10.28 -12.74 23.20
N SER A 154 11.13 -11.72 23.35
CA SER A 154 10.70 -10.32 23.56
C SER A 154 10.08 -9.71 22.30
N TRP A 155 10.36 -10.30 21.14
CA TRP A 155 9.93 -9.80 19.82
C TRP A 155 8.88 -10.71 19.16
N GLY A 156 8.35 -11.65 19.93
CA GLY A 156 7.29 -12.57 19.53
C GLY A 156 7.67 -13.55 18.43
N ASP A 157 6.75 -14.49 18.19
CA ASP A 157 6.89 -15.52 17.19
C ASP A 157 5.94 -15.23 16.02
N VAL A 158 6.45 -15.39 14.80
CA VAL A 158 5.65 -15.34 13.57
C VAL A 158 5.58 -16.73 12.96
N ALA A 159 4.38 -17.19 12.63
CA ALA A 159 4.14 -18.39 11.83
C ALA A 159 3.63 -17.99 10.44
N VAL A 160 4.41 -18.27 9.40
CA VAL A 160 4.02 -18.05 8.01
C VAL A 160 3.44 -19.34 7.45
N ILE A 161 2.18 -19.28 7.01
CA ILE A 161 1.38 -20.43 6.58
C ILE A 161 0.91 -20.18 5.14
N GLY A 162 1.47 -20.88 4.18
CA GLY A 162 1.23 -20.64 2.76
C GLY A 162 2.18 -21.46 1.90
N GLY A 163 2.42 -21.01 0.67
CA GLY A 163 3.36 -21.67 -0.23
C GLY A 163 2.98 -23.11 -0.53
N GLU A 164 1.88 -23.31 -1.25
CA GLU A 164 1.42 -24.61 -1.74
C GLU A 164 2.51 -25.25 -2.61
N CYS A 165 2.88 -26.48 -2.25
CA CYS A 165 3.75 -27.36 -2.99
C CYS A 165 2.95 -28.60 -3.36
N ASP A 166 2.54 -28.67 -4.62
CA ASP A 166 1.88 -29.84 -5.19
C ASP A 166 2.72 -30.37 -6.35
N ALA A 167 3.58 -31.34 -6.03
CA ALA A 167 4.42 -32.01 -7.02
C ALA A 167 3.60 -32.81 -8.04
N THR A 168 2.35 -33.17 -7.73
CA THR A 168 1.49 -33.97 -8.61
C THR A 168 0.87 -33.13 -9.72
N HIS A 169 0.55 -31.87 -9.45
CA HIS A 169 0.00 -30.92 -10.43
C HIS A 169 1.03 -29.91 -10.95
N GLY A 170 2.29 -29.99 -10.50
CA GLY A 170 3.38 -29.11 -10.96
C GLY A 170 3.26 -27.65 -10.49
N VAL A 171 2.48 -27.41 -9.42
CA VAL A 171 2.29 -26.08 -8.84
C VAL A 171 3.18 -25.96 -7.60
N ALA A 172 4.06 -24.96 -7.58
CA ALA A 172 4.88 -24.66 -6.41
C ALA A 172 4.97 -23.15 -6.19
N MET A 173 4.43 -22.70 -5.07
CA MET A 173 4.41 -21.29 -4.66
C MET A 173 5.12 -21.05 -3.32
N ALA A 174 5.98 -21.99 -2.89
CA ALA A 174 6.80 -21.86 -1.67
C ALA A 174 7.53 -20.52 -1.57
N GLY A 175 7.98 -19.97 -2.70
CA GLY A 175 8.65 -18.68 -2.76
C GLY A 175 7.88 -17.55 -2.08
N ALA A 176 6.55 -17.50 -2.22
CA ALA A 176 5.72 -16.46 -1.60
C ALA A 176 5.78 -16.54 -0.06
N ALA A 177 5.61 -17.74 0.51
CA ALA A 177 5.75 -17.95 1.95
C ALA A 177 7.17 -17.66 2.45
N LEU A 178 8.21 -18.03 1.68
CA LEU A 178 9.60 -17.74 2.04
C LEU A 178 9.93 -16.24 2.00
N LEU A 179 9.34 -15.48 1.07
CA LEU A 179 9.47 -14.02 1.02
C LEU A 179 8.82 -13.37 2.24
N ALA A 180 7.61 -13.78 2.60
CA ALA A 180 6.93 -13.32 3.81
C ALA A 180 7.72 -13.69 5.09
N ALA A 181 8.26 -14.91 5.16
CA ALA A 181 9.08 -15.36 6.28
C ALA A 181 10.40 -14.58 6.40
N SER A 182 11.09 -14.37 5.27
CA SER A 182 12.30 -13.55 5.19
C SER A 182 12.02 -12.12 5.66
N ALA A 183 10.91 -11.54 5.20
CA ALA A 183 10.51 -10.19 5.59
C ALA A 183 10.11 -10.10 7.07
N ALA A 184 9.50 -11.16 7.63
CA ALA A 184 9.21 -11.20 9.06
C ALA A 184 10.51 -11.27 9.89
N LEU A 185 11.49 -12.07 9.45
CA LEU A 185 12.79 -12.21 10.10
C LEU A 185 13.56 -10.88 10.12
N HIS A 186 13.75 -10.28 8.96
CA HIS A 186 14.45 -8.99 8.80
C HIS A 186 13.64 -7.84 9.39
N GLY A 187 12.31 -7.93 9.33
CA GLY A 187 11.38 -7.10 10.08
C GLY A 187 11.56 -7.21 11.60
N GLY A 188 12.34 -8.16 12.11
CA GLY A 188 12.74 -8.22 13.51
C GLY A 188 11.82 -9.04 14.39
N ALA A 189 11.05 -9.97 13.82
CA ALA A 189 10.40 -11.02 14.60
C ALA A 189 11.45 -11.80 15.40
N GLY A 190 11.08 -12.22 16.61
CA GLY A 190 11.98 -12.97 17.48
C GLY A 190 12.31 -14.36 16.96
N ARG A 191 11.29 -15.04 16.44
CA ARG A 191 11.38 -16.35 15.79
C ARG A 191 10.43 -16.39 14.61
N VAL A 192 10.83 -17.03 13.52
CA VAL A 192 10.00 -17.22 12.34
C VAL A 192 9.86 -18.70 12.04
N TYR A 193 8.61 -19.16 12.05
CA TYR A 193 8.22 -20.51 11.67
C TYR A 193 7.59 -20.49 10.28
N VAL A 194 7.92 -21.48 9.46
CA VAL A 194 7.36 -21.63 8.11
C VAL A 194 6.61 -22.95 8.02
N SER A 195 5.34 -22.89 7.66
CA SER A 195 4.52 -24.06 7.34
C SER A 195 4.11 -23.98 5.87
N LEU A 196 4.89 -24.64 5.04
CA LEU A 196 4.53 -24.86 3.64
C LEU A 196 3.33 -25.80 3.54
N LEU A 197 2.44 -25.53 2.59
CA LEU A 197 1.22 -26.31 2.38
C LEU A 197 1.42 -27.37 1.29
N GLY A 198 0.68 -28.47 1.38
CA GLY A 198 0.81 -29.61 0.45
C GLY A 198 1.95 -30.56 0.83
N ASP A 199 2.15 -31.57 -0.01
CA ASP A 199 3.12 -32.64 0.19
C ASP A 199 4.29 -32.46 -0.80
N GLY A 200 5.46 -32.10 -0.30
CA GLY A 200 6.69 -31.98 -1.11
C GLY A 200 7.44 -30.65 -0.99
N GLY A 201 7.01 -29.74 -0.11
CA GLY A 201 7.77 -28.53 0.18
C GLY A 201 9.10 -28.81 0.91
N PRO A 202 10.12 -27.95 0.76
CA PRO A 202 11.37 -28.07 1.51
C PRO A 202 11.13 -27.90 3.02
N MET A 203 11.92 -28.63 3.81
CA MET A 203 11.97 -28.49 5.28
C MET A 203 13.17 -27.65 5.75
N LEU A 204 13.86 -27.00 4.82
CA LEU A 204 15.03 -26.15 5.06
C LEU A 204 15.18 -25.17 3.90
N ASP A 205 15.50 -23.92 4.20
CA ASP A 205 16.02 -22.95 3.23
C ASP A 205 17.52 -22.77 3.50
N ALA A 206 18.37 -23.27 2.59
CA ALA A 206 19.81 -23.19 2.74
C ALA A 206 20.35 -21.74 2.69
N SER A 207 19.59 -20.81 2.10
CA SER A 207 19.95 -19.39 2.05
C SER A 207 19.55 -18.62 3.31
N GLN A 208 18.63 -19.18 4.10
CA GLN A 208 18.12 -18.58 5.34
C GLN A 208 17.85 -19.68 6.39
N PRO A 209 18.91 -20.31 6.94
CA PRO A 209 18.79 -21.39 7.93
C PRO A 209 18.15 -20.95 9.25
N GLU A 210 17.97 -19.64 9.47
CA GLU A 210 17.25 -19.06 10.60
C GLU A 210 15.74 -19.36 10.57
N LEU A 211 15.19 -19.67 9.39
CA LEU A 211 13.78 -20.02 9.23
C LEU A 211 13.52 -21.43 9.74
N MET A 212 12.57 -21.56 10.68
CA MET A 212 12.23 -22.85 11.29
C MET A 212 11.02 -23.49 10.62
N PHE A 213 11.25 -24.51 9.80
CA PHE A 213 10.17 -25.19 9.11
C PHE A 213 9.44 -26.16 10.04
N ARG A 214 8.11 -26.14 9.97
CA ARG A 214 7.22 -27.06 10.71
C ARG A 214 6.03 -27.41 9.85
N ARG A 215 5.49 -28.61 10.05
CA ARG A 215 4.16 -28.95 9.56
C ARG A 215 3.11 -28.12 10.32
N PHE A 216 1.97 -27.88 9.68
CA PHE A 216 0.90 -27.07 10.25
C PHE A 216 0.41 -27.58 11.61
N ASP A 217 0.26 -28.90 11.74
CA ASP A 217 -0.16 -29.58 12.97
C ASP A 217 0.82 -29.44 14.14
N ALA A 218 2.08 -29.09 13.87
CA ALA A 218 3.12 -28.84 14.86
C ALA A 218 3.25 -27.34 15.24
N LEU A 219 2.39 -26.46 14.71
CA LEU A 219 2.35 -25.05 15.09
C LEU A 219 1.46 -24.82 16.32
N GLU A 220 2.01 -24.17 17.33
CA GLU A 220 1.25 -23.73 18.52
C GLU A 220 0.65 -22.33 18.29
N LEU A 221 -0.35 -22.24 17.41
CA LEU A 221 -0.91 -20.97 16.92
C LEU A 221 -1.38 -20.03 18.03
N GLY A 222 -1.84 -20.55 19.17
CA GLY A 222 -2.34 -19.76 20.30
C GLY A 222 -1.31 -18.80 20.90
N GLY A 223 -0.02 -19.06 20.73
CA GLY A 223 1.07 -18.18 21.20
C GLY A 223 1.70 -17.29 20.13
N MET A 224 1.31 -17.44 18.86
CA MET A 224 2.04 -16.89 17.71
C MET A 224 1.23 -15.82 16.97
N THR A 225 1.93 -14.96 16.23
CA THR A 225 1.30 -14.16 15.17
C THR A 225 1.30 -14.98 13.89
N ALA A 226 0.15 -15.18 13.26
CA ALA A 226 0.06 -15.89 11.99
C ALA A 226 0.08 -14.91 10.81
N VAL A 227 0.86 -15.22 9.77
CA VAL A 227 0.78 -14.60 8.44
C VAL A 227 0.34 -15.71 7.48
N CYS A 228 -0.85 -15.58 6.91
CA CYS A 228 -1.47 -16.69 6.18
C CYS A 228 -1.94 -16.27 4.79
N GLY A 229 -1.61 -17.11 3.79
CA GLY A 229 -2.16 -17.04 2.44
C GLY A 229 -1.18 -16.74 1.32
N CYS A 230 0.03 -16.25 1.61
CA CYS A 230 1.07 -16.00 0.61
C CYS A 230 1.40 -17.28 -0.19
N GLY A 231 0.94 -17.33 -1.45
CA GLY A 231 1.05 -18.50 -2.33
C GLY A 231 0.38 -19.75 -1.79
N GLY A 232 -0.65 -19.62 -0.95
CA GLY A 232 -1.31 -20.75 -0.28
C GLY A 232 -2.21 -21.59 -1.19
N GLY A 233 -2.52 -21.10 -2.39
CA GLY A 233 -3.33 -21.75 -3.41
C GLY A 233 -4.61 -22.39 -2.85
N SER A 234 -4.92 -23.62 -3.25
CA SER A 234 -6.16 -24.27 -2.81
C SER A 234 -6.06 -24.85 -1.39
N ALA A 235 -4.87 -25.33 -1.01
CA ALA A 235 -4.60 -25.97 0.26
C ALA A 235 -4.85 -25.06 1.48
N VAL A 236 -4.70 -23.74 1.34
CA VAL A 236 -4.89 -22.80 2.45
C VAL A 236 -6.28 -22.87 3.06
N ARG A 237 -7.30 -23.20 2.25
CA ARG A 237 -8.69 -23.29 2.71
C ARG A 237 -8.86 -24.27 3.88
N GLY A 238 -8.15 -25.39 3.84
CA GLY A 238 -8.21 -26.40 4.91
C GLY A 238 -7.60 -25.92 6.24
N MET A 239 -6.67 -24.98 6.19
CA MET A 239 -5.95 -24.50 7.37
C MET A 239 -6.66 -23.30 8.03
N LEU A 240 -7.40 -22.52 7.25
CA LEU A 240 -8.05 -21.28 7.70
C LEU A 240 -8.96 -21.44 8.92
N PRO A 241 -9.79 -22.50 9.08
CA PRO A 241 -10.62 -22.66 10.28
C PRO A 241 -9.79 -22.64 11.57
N ALA A 242 -8.66 -23.35 11.60
CA ALA A 242 -7.77 -23.39 12.77
C ALA A 242 -7.04 -22.06 12.96
N VAL A 243 -6.54 -21.43 11.88
CA VAL A 243 -5.86 -20.13 11.93
C VAL A 243 -6.80 -19.04 12.46
N LEU A 244 -8.00 -18.93 11.89
CA LEU A 244 -9.03 -17.97 12.30
C LEU A 244 -9.50 -18.22 13.73
N ALA A 245 -9.53 -19.48 14.19
CA ALA A 245 -9.94 -19.82 15.54
C ALA A 245 -8.86 -19.50 16.59
N GLN A 246 -7.60 -19.86 16.32
CA GLN A 246 -6.58 -19.98 17.37
C GLN A 246 -5.58 -18.83 17.42
N ALA A 247 -5.23 -18.23 16.27
CA ALA A 247 -4.18 -17.22 16.23
C ALA A 247 -4.64 -15.92 16.92
N PRO A 248 -3.97 -15.43 17.99
CA PRO A 248 -4.34 -14.18 18.66
C PRO A 248 -4.14 -12.95 17.77
N ARG A 249 -3.16 -12.99 16.85
CA ARG A 249 -2.83 -11.95 15.88
C ARG A 249 -2.69 -12.59 14.51
N LEU A 250 -3.31 -11.99 13.50
CA LEU A 250 -3.40 -12.58 12.16
C LEU A 250 -3.23 -11.53 11.07
N VAL A 251 -2.37 -11.83 10.10
CA VAL A 251 -2.31 -11.15 8.80
C VAL A 251 -2.86 -12.11 7.75
N LEU A 252 -3.89 -11.70 7.01
CA LEU A 252 -4.40 -12.44 5.86
C LEU A 252 -3.98 -11.73 4.58
N ASP A 253 -3.33 -12.45 3.69
CA ASP A 253 -2.94 -11.98 2.37
C ASP A 253 -3.32 -12.99 1.28
N ALA A 254 -3.34 -12.52 0.02
CA ALA A 254 -3.40 -13.36 -1.18
C ALA A 254 -4.48 -14.46 -1.13
N ASP A 255 -4.08 -15.73 -1.23
CA ASP A 255 -5.01 -16.85 -1.38
C ASP A 255 -5.90 -17.08 -0.16
N ALA A 256 -5.46 -16.66 1.03
CA ALA A 256 -6.32 -16.70 2.20
C ALA A 256 -7.48 -15.71 2.08
N LEU A 257 -7.24 -14.50 1.55
CA LEU A 257 -8.28 -13.52 1.27
C LEU A 257 -9.24 -14.02 0.19
N ASN A 258 -8.71 -14.67 -0.85
CA ASN A 258 -9.54 -15.28 -1.91
C ASN A 258 -10.42 -16.41 -1.37
N ALA A 259 -9.88 -17.29 -0.53
CA ALA A 259 -10.63 -18.37 0.11
C ALA A 259 -11.74 -17.82 1.02
N VAL A 260 -11.46 -16.79 1.82
CA VAL A 260 -12.48 -16.10 2.64
C VAL A 260 -13.56 -15.47 1.75
N ALA A 261 -13.20 -14.80 0.65
CA ALA A 261 -14.17 -14.17 -0.23
C ALA A 261 -15.17 -15.17 -0.85
N GLN A 262 -14.77 -16.42 -1.03
CA GLN A 262 -15.57 -17.48 -1.68
C GLN A 262 -16.34 -18.37 -0.70
N ASP A 263 -16.13 -18.24 0.61
CA ASP A 263 -16.66 -19.16 1.62
C ASP A 263 -17.36 -18.41 2.76
N GLY A 264 -18.68 -18.57 2.86
CA GLY A 264 -19.50 -17.89 3.86
C GLY A 264 -19.18 -18.29 5.30
N ASP A 265 -18.72 -19.52 5.55
CA ASP A 265 -18.34 -19.97 6.89
C ASP A 265 -17.00 -19.35 7.31
N LEU A 266 -16.06 -19.22 6.36
CA LEU A 266 -14.80 -18.50 6.61
C LEU A 266 -15.04 -17.00 6.85
N GLN A 267 -15.98 -16.36 6.14
CA GLN A 267 -16.35 -14.97 6.40
C GLN A 267 -16.93 -14.79 7.80
N GLN A 268 -17.79 -15.70 8.24
CA GLN A 268 -18.34 -15.68 9.59
C GLN A 268 -17.25 -15.92 10.64
N ALA A 269 -16.33 -16.87 10.40
CA ALA A 269 -15.22 -17.15 11.29
C ALA A 269 -14.28 -15.94 11.43
N LEU A 270 -14.00 -15.25 10.32
CA LEU A 270 -13.24 -14.00 10.31
C LEU A 270 -13.94 -12.90 11.13
N ALA A 271 -15.25 -12.69 10.93
CA ALA A 271 -16.01 -11.71 11.70
C ALA A 271 -16.03 -12.01 13.22
N ARG A 272 -16.08 -13.30 13.60
CA ARG A 272 -16.02 -13.73 15.01
C ARG A 272 -14.65 -13.56 15.67
N ARG A 273 -13.60 -13.17 14.94
CA ARG A 273 -12.29 -12.89 15.56
C ARG A 273 -12.35 -11.65 16.44
N ALA A 274 -12.98 -10.58 15.93
CA ALA A 274 -13.10 -9.32 16.66
C ALA A 274 -13.88 -9.49 17.98
N THR A 275 -14.95 -10.28 17.99
CA THR A 275 -15.72 -10.56 19.21
C THR A 275 -14.95 -11.34 20.27
N ARG A 276 -13.85 -12.00 19.88
CA ARG A 276 -12.93 -12.73 20.77
C ARG A 276 -11.70 -11.89 21.16
N GLY A 277 -11.67 -10.61 20.81
CA GLY A 277 -10.52 -9.73 21.03
C GLY A 277 -9.28 -10.11 20.22
N GLN A 278 -9.44 -10.93 19.18
CA GLN A 278 -8.33 -11.35 18.33
C GLN A 278 -8.05 -10.29 17.25
N VAL A 279 -6.77 -9.96 17.09
CA VAL A 279 -6.32 -8.93 16.15
C VAL A 279 -6.24 -9.50 14.74
N THR A 280 -6.70 -8.71 13.77
CA THR A 280 -6.63 -9.07 12.35
C THR A 280 -6.19 -7.88 11.49
N VAL A 281 -5.30 -8.13 10.55
CA VAL A 281 -4.94 -7.23 9.46
C VAL A 281 -5.19 -7.94 8.13
N LEU A 282 -5.91 -7.28 7.23
CA LEU A 282 -6.12 -7.74 5.85
C LEU A 282 -5.23 -6.91 4.92
N THR A 283 -4.55 -7.53 3.96
CA THR A 283 -3.69 -6.80 3.02
C THR A 283 -4.12 -6.94 1.54
N PRO A 284 -5.40 -6.75 1.18
CA PRO A 284 -5.86 -7.00 -0.19
C PRO A 284 -5.26 -6.03 -1.22
N HIS A 285 -4.92 -6.52 -2.40
CA HIS A 285 -4.85 -5.69 -3.61
C HIS A 285 -6.28 -5.43 -4.16
N PRO A 286 -6.48 -4.53 -5.13
CA PRO A 286 -7.83 -4.15 -5.59
C PRO A 286 -8.74 -5.31 -6.03
N LEU A 287 -8.22 -6.35 -6.70
CA LEU A 287 -9.04 -7.50 -7.11
C LEU A 287 -9.48 -8.39 -5.94
N GLU A 288 -8.66 -8.53 -4.90
CA GLU A 288 -8.98 -9.26 -3.66
C GLU A 288 -10.01 -8.48 -2.85
N ALA A 289 -9.82 -7.17 -2.71
CA ALA A 289 -10.78 -6.29 -2.05
C ALA A 289 -12.14 -6.32 -2.75
N ALA A 290 -12.15 -6.31 -4.09
CA ALA A 290 -13.35 -6.43 -4.91
C ALA A 290 -14.11 -7.74 -4.61
N ARG A 291 -13.40 -8.88 -4.61
CA ARG A 291 -13.98 -10.19 -4.25
C ARG A 291 -14.54 -10.20 -2.83
N LEU A 292 -13.78 -9.69 -1.86
CA LEU A 292 -14.20 -9.60 -0.46
C LEU A 292 -15.47 -8.74 -0.28
N LEU A 293 -15.56 -7.61 -0.98
CA LEU A 293 -16.67 -6.68 -0.89
C LEU A 293 -17.86 -7.05 -1.79
N GLY A 294 -17.72 -8.02 -2.69
CA GLY A 294 -18.73 -8.32 -3.71
C GLY A 294 -18.91 -7.19 -4.73
N ARG A 295 -17.81 -6.51 -5.06
CA ARG A 295 -17.75 -5.39 -6.02
C ARG A 295 -16.81 -5.73 -7.19
N SER A 296 -16.77 -4.89 -8.20
CA SER A 296 -15.73 -4.91 -9.23
C SER A 296 -14.46 -4.19 -8.75
N ALA A 297 -13.31 -4.52 -9.35
CA ALA A 297 -12.07 -3.80 -9.08
C ALA A 297 -12.12 -2.34 -9.55
N GLY A 298 -12.92 -2.04 -10.57
CA GLY A 298 -13.18 -0.66 -11.02
C GLY A 298 -13.86 0.17 -9.92
N GLU A 299 -14.89 -0.37 -9.27
CA GLU A 299 -15.56 0.31 -8.14
C GLU A 299 -14.63 0.50 -6.93
N VAL A 300 -13.76 -0.47 -6.64
CA VAL A 300 -12.74 -0.32 -5.57
C VAL A 300 -11.72 0.75 -5.91
N GLN A 301 -11.30 0.84 -7.17
CA GLN A 301 -10.33 1.84 -7.62
C GLN A 301 -10.94 3.24 -7.74
N ALA A 302 -12.25 3.32 -8.03
CA ALA A 302 -12.99 4.57 -8.10
C ALA A 302 -13.08 5.28 -6.75
N ASP A 303 -13.16 4.54 -5.64
CA ASP A 303 -13.12 5.09 -4.29
C ASP A 303 -12.39 4.14 -3.32
N ARG A 304 -11.07 4.30 -3.30
CA ARG A 304 -10.16 3.46 -2.50
C ARG A 304 -10.34 3.69 -0.99
N LEU A 305 -10.67 4.93 -0.57
CA LEU A 305 -10.90 5.27 0.83
C LEU A 305 -12.14 4.56 1.37
N ALA A 306 -13.27 4.69 0.68
CA ALA A 306 -14.50 4.02 1.07
C ALA A 306 -14.36 2.50 1.02
N ALA A 307 -13.67 1.95 0.02
CA ALA A 307 -13.44 0.52 -0.07
C ALA A 307 -12.59 -0.01 1.11
N ALA A 308 -11.50 0.68 1.47
CA ALA A 308 -10.69 0.30 2.62
C ALA A 308 -11.47 0.39 3.94
N GLN A 309 -12.25 1.47 4.13
CA GLN A 309 -13.10 1.63 5.31
C GLN A 309 -14.19 0.56 5.40
N ALA A 310 -14.77 0.16 4.26
CA ALA A 310 -15.78 -0.90 4.21
C ALA A 310 -15.19 -2.26 4.62
N LEU A 311 -13.96 -2.59 4.18
CA LEU A 311 -13.25 -3.80 4.62
C LEU A 311 -13.03 -3.77 6.14
N ALA A 312 -12.47 -2.68 6.66
CA ALA A 312 -12.17 -2.51 8.08
C ALA A 312 -13.44 -2.64 8.94
N THR A 313 -14.52 -1.97 8.54
CA THR A 313 -15.80 -1.99 9.25
C THR A 313 -16.47 -3.36 9.22
N ARG A 314 -16.47 -4.04 8.05
CA ARG A 314 -17.15 -5.33 7.89
C ARG A 314 -16.59 -6.41 8.80
N TRP A 315 -15.27 -6.44 9.00
CA TRP A 315 -14.60 -7.47 9.81
C TRP A 315 -14.00 -6.93 11.12
N GLN A 316 -14.26 -5.67 11.47
CA GLN A 316 -13.75 -5.00 12.67
C GLN A 316 -12.23 -5.20 12.82
N CYS A 317 -11.52 -4.92 11.73
CA CYS A 317 -10.09 -5.19 11.58
C CYS A 317 -9.37 -4.02 10.94
N VAL A 318 -8.04 -4.09 10.88
CA VAL A 318 -7.25 -3.17 10.05
C VAL A 318 -7.22 -3.69 8.62
N ALA A 319 -7.43 -2.81 7.64
CA ALA A 319 -7.36 -3.15 6.22
C ALA A 319 -6.30 -2.29 5.53
N VAL A 320 -5.37 -2.93 4.83
CA VAL A 320 -4.36 -2.31 3.98
C VAL A 320 -4.73 -2.57 2.52
N LEU A 321 -5.42 -1.61 1.90
CA LEU A 321 -5.76 -1.67 0.49
C LEU A 321 -4.54 -1.27 -0.36
N LYS A 322 -3.84 -2.28 -0.87
CA LYS A 322 -2.61 -2.10 -1.66
C LYS A 322 -2.87 -1.35 -2.97
N GLY A 323 -1.86 -0.66 -3.47
CA GLY A 323 -1.90 0.10 -4.73
C GLY A 323 -1.19 1.46 -4.62
N SER A 324 -1.28 2.27 -5.68
CA SER A 324 -0.78 3.64 -5.72
C SER A 324 -1.51 4.48 -4.67
N GLY A 325 -0.78 4.94 -3.64
CA GLY A 325 -1.40 5.46 -2.42
C GLY A 325 -2.10 4.35 -1.65
N SER A 326 -1.34 3.45 -1.05
CA SER A 326 -1.93 2.37 -0.24
C SER A 326 -2.72 2.99 0.91
N VAL A 327 -3.96 2.53 1.11
CA VAL A 327 -4.86 3.07 2.14
C VAL A 327 -4.91 2.10 3.31
N ILE A 328 -4.62 2.59 4.52
CA ILE A 328 -4.70 1.84 5.77
C ILE A 328 -5.93 2.34 6.52
N ALA A 329 -6.92 1.46 6.71
CA ALA A 329 -8.17 1.80 7.38
C ALA A 329 -8.38 0.96 8.65
N SER A 330 -9.10 1.53 9.60
CA SER A 330 -9.46 0.95 10.90
C SER A 330 -10.89 1.39 11.25
N PRO A 331 -11.65 0.65 12.07
CA PRO A 331 -13.06 0.98 12.34
C PRO A 331 -13.29 2.29 13.11
N HIS A 332 -12.27 2.82 13.79
CA HIS A 332 -12.44 3.87 14.80
C HIS A 332 -11.68 5.17 14.52
N GLU A 333 -10.89 5.23 13.46
CA GLU A 333 -10.07 6.39 13.13
C GLU A 333 -10.10 6.65 11.61
N PRO A 334 -9.91 7.91 11.17
CA PRO A 334 -9.79 8.22 9.75
C PRO A 334 -8.67 7.39 9.10
N PRO A 335 -8.88 6.91 7.86
CA PRO A 335 -7.86 6.13 7.16
C PRO A 335 -6.58 6.93 6.92
N HIS A 336 -5.47 6.22 6.80
CA HIS A 336 -4.16 6.78 6.44
C HIS A 336 -3.83 6.45 4.98
N ILE A 337 -3.30 7.43 4.23
CA ILE A 337 -2.81 7.24 2.86
C ILE A 337 -1.30 7.22 2.88
N ASN A 338 -0.69 6.17 2.35
CA ASN A 338 0.76 6.05 2.30
C ASN A 338 1.38 6.85 1.15
N PRO A 339 2.23 7.85 1.43
CA PRO A 339 2.82 8.68 0.39
C PRO A 339 4.07 8.05 -0.25
N THR A 340 4.68 7.06 0.41
CA THR A 340 5.92 6.41 -0.04
C THR A 340 5.68 5.28 -1.02
N GLY A 341 6.74 4.88 -1.72
CA GLY A 341 6.76 3.79 -2.67
C GLY A 341 6.51 4.26 -4.10
N ASN A 342 7.06 3.53 -5.05
CA ASN A 342 6.97 3.85 -6.47
C ASN A 342 6.65 2.59 -7.30
N ALA A 343 6.54 2.76 -8.62
CA ALA A 343 6.15 1.71 -9.54
C ALA A 343 7.04 0.46 -9.51
N ARG A 344 8.27 0.53 -8.98
CA ARG A 344 9.14 -0.64 -8.79
C ARG A 344 8.56 -1.68 -7.83
N LEU A 345 7.60 -1.30 -6.98
CA LEU A 345 6.90 -2.25 -6.12
C LEU A 345 5.88 -3.10 -6.88
N GLY A 346 5.59 -2.80 -8.15
CA GLY A 346 4.80 -3.64 -9.06
C GLY A 346 5.51 -4.94 -9.48
N THR A 347 6.40 -5.47 -8.66
CA THR A 347 7.11 -6.74 -8.84
C THR A 347 6.40 -7.83 -8.04
N PRO A 348 6.20 -9.05 -8.59
CA PRO A 348 5.64 -10.16 -7.85
C PRO A 348 6.39 -10.42 -6.54
N GLY A 349 5.64 -10.73 -5.48
CA GLY A 349 6.18 -11.06 -4.16
C GLY A 349 6.40 -9.87 -3.21
N THR A 350 6.34 -8.62 -3.67
CA THR A 350 6.42 -7.46 -2.76
C THR A 350 5.24 -7.40 -1.79
N GLY A 351 4.07 -7.90 -2.20
CA GLY A 351 2.91 -8.10 -1.32
C GLY A 351 3.21 -9.09 -0.18
N ASP A 352 3.87 -10.20 -0.47
CA ASP A 352 4.26 -11.20 0.54
C ASP A 352 5.25 -10.60 1.55
N VAL A 353 6.19 -9.80 1.05
CA VAL A 353 7.13 -9.04 1.90
C VAL A 353 6.37 -8.13 2.86
N LEU A 354 5.41 -7.35 2.36
CA LEU A 354 4.58 -6.48 3.20
C LEU A 354 3.83 -7.28 4.28
N ALA A 355 3.21 -8.42 3.92
CA ALA A 355 2.50 -9.27 4.87
C ALA A 355 3.42 -9.78 6.00
N GLY A 356 4.65 -10.17 5.64
CA GLY A 356 5.69 -10.56 6.61
C GLY A 356 6.08 -9.44 7.57
N VAL A 357 6.30 -8.23 7.07
CA VAL A 357 6.67 -7.07 7.92
C VAL A 357 5.54 -6.73 8.89
N VAL A 358 4.28 -6.70 8.41
CA VAL A 358 3.11 -6.50 9.28
C VAL A 358 3.10 -7.56 10.39
N GLY A 359 3.31 -8.84 10.03
CA GLY A 359 3.39 -9.94 10.99
C GLY A 359 4.47 -9.74 12.06
N ALA A 360 5.67 -9.30 11.67
CA ALA A 360 6.75 -9.02 12.62
C ALA A 360 6.41 -7.89 13.60
N ARG A 361 5.79 -6.80 13.11
CA ARG A 361 5.39 -5.66 13.94
C ARG A 361 4.30 -6.07 14.95
N LEU A 362 3.32 -6.87 14.52
CA LEU A 362 2.30 -7.44 15.42
C LEU A 362 2.89 -8.40 16.46
N ALA A 363 3.87 -9.22 16.07
CA ALA A 363 4.56 -10.13 16.98
C ALA A 363 5.32 -9.37 18.07
N ALA A 364 5.93 -8.24 17.72
CA ALA A 364 6.60 -7.32 18.64
C ALA A 364 5.65 -6.53 19.55
N GLY A 365 4.33 -6.76 19.47
CA GLY A 365 3.34 -6.11 20.34
C GLY A 365 2.88 -4.73 19.88
N CYS A 366 3.22 -4.33 18.65
CA CYS A 366 2.74 -3.07 18.06
C CYS A 366 1.21 -3.14 17.87
N PRO A 367 0.45 -2.08 18.20
CA PRO A 367 -0.97 -1.98 17.86
C PRO A 367 -1.19 -2.20 16.35
N ALA A 368 -2.32 -2.83 15.98
CA ALA A 368 -2.50 -3.32 14.62
C ALA A 368 -2.46 -2.22 13.55
N PHE A 369 -3.05 -1.06 13.84
CA PHE A 369 -3.06 0.06 12.91
C PHE A 369 -1.65 0.66 12.76
N GLU A 370 -0.95 0.90 13.88
CA GLU A 370 0.44 1.36 13.87
C GLU A 370 1.39 0.38 13.17
N ALA A 371 1.20 -0.92 13.39
CA ALA A 371 1.95 -1.99 12.73
C ALA A 371 1.78 -1.93 11.21
N ALA A 372 0.54 -1.78 10.73
CA ALA A 372 0.23 -1.65 9.31
C ALA A 372 0.79 -0.34 8.72
N CYS A 373 0.52 0.80 9.36
CA CYS A 373 1.04 2.11 8.96
C CYS A 373 2.56 2.09 8.82
N ARG A 374 3.27 1.55 9.81
CA ARG A 374 4.73 1.46 9.78
C ARG A 374 5.23 0.51 8.69
N ALA A 375 4.66 -0.68 8.57
CA ALA A 375 5.07 -1.67 7.58
C ALA A 375 4.91 -1.14 6.14
N VAL A 376 3.76 -0.52 5.83
CA VAL A 376 3.49 0.04 4.51
C VAL A 376 4.44 1.20 4.19
N TRP A 377 4.72 2.06 5.18
CA TRP A 377 5.63 3.17 5.01
C TRP A 377 7.07 2.71 4.76
N GLU A 378 7.60 1.79 5.58
CA GLU A 378 8.97 1.27 5.46
C GLU A 378 9.17 0.55 4.12
N HIS A 379 8.19 -0.27 3.74
CA HIS A 379 8.16 -0.97 2.45
C HIS A 379 8.22 0.01 1.26
N GLY A 380 7.43 1.09 1.31
CA GLY A 380 7.45 2.14 0.29
C GLY A 380 8.73 2.97 0.29
N ALA A 381 9.17 3.43 1.46
CA ALA A 381 10.35 4.28 1.62
C ALA A 381 11.62 3.59 1.13
N LEU A 382 11.75 2.28 1.40
CA LEU A 382 12.87 1.48 0.91
C LEU A 382 12.88 1.42 -0.63
N ALA A 383 11.72 1.32 -1.28
CA ALA A 383 11.62 1.37 -2.73
C ALA A 383 11.98 2.75 -3.30
N ASP A 384 11.67 3.84 -2.59
CA ASP A 384 12.00 5.22 -3.01
C ASP A 384 13.50 5.50 -2.94
N THR A 385 14.19 4.91 -1.98
CA THR A 385 15.65 4.99 -1.86
C THR A 385 16.40 3.95 -2.70
N TRP A 386 15.69 3.10 -3.44
CA TRP A 386 16.30 2.00 -4.17
C TRP A 386 17.24 2.50 -5.29
N ASN A 387 18.44 1.93 -5.38
CA ASN A 387 19.42 2.31 -6.39
C ASN A 387 18.87 2.13 -7.81
N GLY A 388 18.96 3.17 -8.64
CA GLY A 388 18.41 3.16 -10.01
C GLY A 388 19.12 2.21 -10.98
N GLY A 389 20.34 1.77 -10.66
CA GLY A 389 21.07 0.77 -11.44
C GLY A 389 20.71 -0.69 -11.10
N GLU A 390 19.89 -0.94 -10.08
CA GLU A 390 19.55 -2.29 -9.62
C GLU A 390 18.06 -2.58 -9.80
N ALA A 391 17.75 -3.77 -10.32
CA ALA A 391 16.38 -4.26 -10.33
C ALA A 391 15.89 -4.46 -8.88
N LEU A 392 14.73 -3.92 -8.55
CA LEU A 392 14.06 -4.22 -7.28
C LEU A 392 13.49 -5.64 -7.36
N THR A 393 13.93 -6.51 -6.47
CA THR A 393 13.39 -7.86 -6.31
C THR A 393 12.80 -8.00 -4.91
N ALA A 394 11.72 -8.77 -4.77
CA ALA A 394 11.08 -8.98 -3.48
C ALA A 394 12.05 -9.60 -2.44
N GLY A 395 12.92 -10.52 -2.85
CA GLY A 395 13.90 -11.12 -1.93
C GLY A 395 14.95 -10.12 -1.42
N ALA A 396 15.43 -9.21 -2.28
CA ALA A 396 16.33 -8.14 -1.84
C ALA A 396 15.59 -7.12 -0.97
N LEU A 397 14.33 -6.82 -1.28
CA LEU A 397 13.48 -5.94 -0.48
C LEU A 397 13.27 -6.51 0.93
N ALA A 398 12.94 -7.80 1.04
CA ALA A 398 12.78 -8.51 2.31
C ALA A 398 14.01 -8.37 3.21
N ARG A 399 15.20 -8.60 2.65
CA ARG A 399 16.48 -8.58 3.40
C ARG A 399 16.95 -7.19 3.84
N ARG A 400 16.48 -6.13 3.18
CA ARG A 400 16.84 -4.74 3.51
C ARG A 400 15.86 -4.08 4.51
N LEU A 401 14.80 -4.78 4.92
CA LEU A 401 13.87 -4.29 5.93
C LEU A 401 14.47 -4.47 7.34
N GLY A 402 14.36 -3.46 8.21
CA GLY A 402 14.79 -3.56 9.60
C GLY A 402 16.22 -3.10 9.93
N GLY A 403 16.98 -2.59 8.94
CA GLY A 403 18.30 -1.97 9.14
C GLY A 403 19.23 -2.21 7.98
#